data_AF-A0A7W3VPZ4-F1
#
_entry.id   AF-A0A7W3VPZ4-F1
#
_cell.length_a   1.000
_cell.length_b   1.000
_cell.length_c   1.000
_cell.angle_alpha   90.00
_cell.angle_beta   90.00
_cell.angle_gamma   90.00
#
_symmetry.space_group_name_H-M   'P 1'
#
loop_
_entity.id
_entity.type
_entity.pdbx_description
1 polymer ?
#
loop_
_entity_poly.entity_id
_entity_poly.type
_entity_poly.pdbx_seq_one_letter_code
_entity_poly.pdbx_strand_id
1 'polypeptide(L)'
;MGEIFIKKYWIERDVMFYLHSKNGKIVRQAEITPISKILLTLDCPIKGDSMLYDQSLDELEVKESDFITEEEFNEIWNNSK
;
A
#
# COMPACT_ATOMS: atom_id res chain seq x y z
N MET A 1 17.26 5.09 6.39
CA MET A 1 16.47 5.74 5.32
C MET A 1 15.04 5.78 5.82
N GLY A 2 14.35 6.90 5.65
CA GLY A 2 13.09 7.21 6.34
C GLY A 2 11.91 6.34 5.94
N GLU A 3 10.76 6.67 6.52
CA GLU A 3 9.46 6.10 6.11
C GLU A 3 9.04 6.73 4.79
N ILE A 4 8.47 5.92 3.89
CA ILE A 4 8.00 6.35 2.56
C ILE A 4 6.58 5.84 2.37
N PHE A 5 5.72 6.70 1.84
CA PHE A 5 4.33 6.39 1.57
C PHE A 5 4.04 6.65 0.09
N ILE A 6 3.38 5.67 -0.55
CA ILE A 6 2.97 5.80 -1.95
C ILE A 6 1.54 5.31 -2.15
N LYS A 7 0.90 5.80 -3.21
CA LYS A 7 -0.30 5.24 -3.82
C LYS A 7 -0.02 4.85 -5.26
N LYS A 8 -0.54 3.71 -5.71
CA LYS A 8 -0.37 3.24 -7.08
C LYS A 8 -1.61 2.50 -7.56
N TYR A 9 -2.14 2.95 -8.70
CA TYR A 9 -3.26 2.26 -9.34
C TYR A 9 -2.76 1.16 -10.26
N TRP A 10 -3.35 -0.03 -10.14
CA TRP A 10 -3.04 -1.18 -10.98
C TRP A 10 -4.26 -1.55 -11.82
N ILE A 11 -4.21 -1.16 -13.10
CA ILE A 11 -5.35 -1.23 -14.02
C ILE A 11 -5.87 -2.66 -14.26
N GLU A 12 -4.99 -3.65 -14.28
CA GLU A 12 -5.35 -5.05 -14.56
C GLU A 12 -6.31 -5.66 -13.55
N ARG A 13 -6.28 -5.15 -12.31
CA ARG A 13 -7.10 -5.64 -11.20
C ARG A 13 -8.08 -4.60 -10.66
N ASP A 14 -8.17 -3.43 -11.30
CA ASP A 14 -8.96 -2.27 -10.84
C ASP A 14 -8.81 -2.01 -9.33
N VAL A 15 -7.56 -1.85 -8.90
CA VAL A 15 -7.21 -1.73 -7.48
C VAL A 15 -6.23 -0.58 -7.28
N MET A 16 -6.48 0.21 -6.24
CA MET A 16 -5.56 1.22 -5.74
C MET A 16 -4.79 0.65 -4.55
N PHE A 17 -3.48 0.54 -4.70
CA PHE A 17 -2.57 0.17 -3.61
C PHE A 17 -2.10 1.41 -2.88
N TYR A 18 -2.04 1.33 -1.56
CA TYR A 18 -1.35 2.28 -0.71
C TYR A 18 -0.30 1.50 0.06
N LEU A 19 0.96 1.89 -0.07
CA LEU A 19 2.09 1.19 0.56
C LEU A 19 2.82 2.11 1.52
N HIS A 20 3.14 1.59 2.70
CA HIS A 20 4.05 2.20 3.65
C HIS A 20 5.32 1.36 3.72
N SER A 21 6.43 1.96 3.31
CA SER A 21 7.76 1.37 3.35
C SER A 21 8.56 1.94 4.52
N LYS A 22 9.28 1.07 5.22
CA LYS A 22 10.24 1.42 6.27
C LYS A 22 11.58 0.79 5.97
N ASN A 23 12.61 1.61 5.77
CA ASN A 23 13.94 1.17 5.33
C ASN A 23 13.88 0.29 4.05
N GLY A 24 13.04 0.69 3.08
CA GLY A 24 12.92 0.00 1.80
C GLY A 24 12.05 -1.27 1.79
N LYS A 25 11.48 -1.66 2.95
CA LYS A 25 10.57 -2.82 3.08
C LYS A 25 9.14 -2.37 3.33
N ILE A 26 8.17 -2.96 2.64
CA ILE A 26 6.76 -2.69 2.89
C ILE A 26 6.34 -3.29 4.23
N VAL A 27 5.74 -2.47 5.10
CA VAL A 27 5.30 -2.89 6.44
C VAL A 27 3.78 -2.72 6.64
N ARG A 28 3.13 -1.88 5.82
CA ARG A 28 1.67 -1.78 5.72
C ARG A 28 1.26 -1.64 4.27
N GLN A 29 0.16 -2.30 3.91
CA GLN A 29 -0.45 -2.23 2.58
C GLN A 29 -1.97 -2.13 2.70
N ALA A 30 -2.56 -1.19 1.98
CA ALA A 30 -4.00 -1.14 1.78
C ALA A 30 -4.33 -1.36 0.30
N GLU A 31 -5.29 -2.24 0.03
CA GLU A 31 -5.81 -2.51 -1.31
C GLU A 31 -7.25 -2.02 -1.36
N ILE A 32 -7.51 -1.02 -2.21
CA ILE A 32 -8.83 -0.40 -2.33
C ILE A 32 -9.38 -0.72 -3.71
N THR A 33 -10.50 -1.44 -3.75
CA THR A 33 -11.33 -1.64 -4.95
C THR A 33 -12.65 -0.90 -4.76
N PRO A 34 -13.54 -0.80 -5.77
CA PRO A 34 -14.88 -0.23 -5.56
C PRO A 34 -15.69 -0.93 -4.46
N ILE A 35 -15.51 -2.24 -4.27
CA ILE A 35 -16.35 -3.08 -3.39
C ILE A 35 -15.66 -3.49 -2.08
N SER A 36 -14.34 -3.37 -1.99
CA SER A 36 -13.58 -3.87 -0.84
C SER A 36 -12.45 -2.94 -0.44
N LYS A 37 -12.04 -3.11 0.82
CA LYS A 37 -10.81 -2.56 1.38
C LYS A 37 -10.12 -3.67 2.16
N ILE A 38 -8.89 -3.99 1.77
CA ILE A 38 -8.05 -4.99 2.44
C ILE A 38 -6.86 -4.28 3.07
N LEU A 39 -6.56 -4.62 4.32
CA LEU A 39 -5.43 -4.07 5.07
C LEU A 39 -4.49 -5.20 5.47
N LEU A 40 -3.22 -5.09 5.10
CA LEU A 40 -2.18 -6.08 5.37
C LEU A 40 -1.04 -5.43 6.16
N THR A 41 -0.47 -6.19 7.09
CA THR A 41 0.67 -5.78 7.92
C THR A 41 1.64 -6.96 8.05
N LEU A 42 2.82 -6.75 8.63
CA LEU A 42 3.74 -7.85 8.92
C LEU A 42 3.13 -8.94 9.83
N ASP A 43 2.23 -8.56 10.74
CA ASP A 43 1.54 -9.50 11.63
C ASP A 43 0.39 -10.26 10.94
N CYS A 44 -0.17 -9.67 9.88
CA CYS A 44 -1.23 -10.27 9.08
C CYS A 44 -0.94 -10.05 7.59
N PRO A 45 0.06 -10.77 7.04
CA PRO A 45 0.58 -10.51 5.71
C PRO A 45 -0.29 -11.12 4.61
N ILE A 46 -1.24 -11.99 4.94
CA ILE A 46 -2.12 -12.67 3.97
C ILE A 46 -3.56 -12.54 4.43
N LYS A 47 -4.47 -12.11 3.54
CA LYS A 47 -5.92 -12.11 3.74
C LYS A 47 -6.63 -12.50 2.46
N GLY A 48 -7.30 -13.66 2.47
CA GLY A 48 -7.91 -14.22 1.26
C GLY A 48 -6.83 -14.47 0.21
N ASP A 49 -7.01 -13.91 -0.98
CA ASP A 49 -6.06 -14.01 -2.10
C ASP A 49 -5.01 -12.88 -2.12
N SER A 50 -5.09 -11.93 -1.18
CA SER A 50 -4.15 -10.80 -1.08
C SER A 50 -2.97 -11.13 -0.17
N MET A 51 -1.78 -10.67 -0.58
CA MET A 51 -0.52 -10.85 0.14
C MET A 51 0.24 -9.52 0.20
N LEU A 52 0.84 -9.25 1.36
CA LEU A 52 1.69 -8.09 1.60
C LEU A 52 2.88 -8.15 0.64
N TYR A 53 3.12 -7.05 -0.06
CA TYR A 53 4.24 -6.95 -0.98
C TYR A 53 5.56 -7.24 -0.25
N ASP A 54 6.27 -8.29 -0.68
CA ASP A 54 7.45 -8.85 -0.02
C ASP A 54 8.77 -8.38 -0.65
N GLN A 55 8.69 -7.67 -1.78
CA GLN A 55 9.80 -7.05 -2.47
C GLN A 55 10.08 -5.62 -1.96
N SER A 56 11.21 -5.05 -2.38
CA SER A 56 11.56 -3.68 -2.03
C SER A 56 10.71 -2.67 -2.78
N LEU A 57 10.49 -1.49 -2.17
CA LEU A 57 9.87 -0.35 -2.86
C LEU A 57 10.65 0.03 -4.13
N ASP A 58 11.96 -0.16 -4.16
CA ASP A 58 12.84 0.18 -5.29
C ASP A 58 12.59 -0.73 -6.53
N GLU A 59 11.95 -1.88 -6.33
CA GLU A 59 11.55 -2.78 -7.43
C GLU A 59 10.25 -2.33 -8.10
N LEU A 60 9.51 -1.40 -7.48
CA LEU A 60 8.33 -0.78 -8.07
C LEU A 60 8.74 0.43 -8.92
N GLU A 61 8.24 0.49 -10.15
CA GLU A 61 8.37 1.68 -10.99
C GLU A 61 7.48 2.79 -10.41
N VAL A 62 8.01 3.58 -9.48
CA VAL A 62 7.29 4.68 -8.82
C VAL A 62 7.59 6.02 -9.49
N LYS A 63 6.55 6.85 -9.66
CA LYS A 63 6.67 8.23 -10.16
C LYS A 63 6.53 9.20 -9.01
N GLU A 64 7.02 10.44 -9.17
CA GLU A 64 6.85 11.49 -8.14
C GLU A 64 5.38 11.70 -7.74
N SER A 65 4.45 11.53 -8.67
CA SER A 65 3.00 11.62 -8.43
C SER A 65 2.42 10.49 -7.57
N ASP A 66 3.16 9.39 -7.42
CA ASP A 66 2.74 8.23 -6.62
C ASP A 66 3.02 8.48 -5.14
N PHE A 67 3.93 9.38 -4.79
CA PHE A 67 4.25 9.69 -3.39
C PHE A 67 3.10 10.45 -2.73
N ILE A 68 2.83 10.06 -1.49
CA ILE A 68 1.84 10.69 -0.62
C ILE A 68 2.44 10.97 0.74
N THR A 69 1.76 11.77 1.53
CA THR A 69 2.09 12.01 2.92
C THR A 69 1.64 10.84 3.80
N GLU A 70 2.23 10.77 5.00
CA GLU A 70 1.76 9.86 6.05
C GLU A 70 0.28 10.14 6.40
N GLU A 71 -0.12 11.42 6.43
CA GLU A 71 -1.48 11.84 6.74
C GLU A 71 -2.48 11.27 5.72
N GLU A 72 -2.23 11.45 4.42
CA GLU A 72 -3.04 10.86 3.35
C GLU A 72 -3.12 9.33 3.44
N PHE A 73 -2.00 8.66 3.77
CA PHE A 73 -2.01 7.21 3.97
C PHE A 73 -2.88 6.83 5.18
N ASN A 74 -2.72 7.51 6.30
CA ASN A 74 -3.43 7.21 7.55
C ASN A 74 -4.92 7.52 7.44
N GLU A 75 -5.33 8.50 6.65
CA GLU A 75 -6.74 8.71 6.30
C GLU A 75 -7.33 7.48 5.62
N ILE A 76 -6.64 6.97 4.58
CA ILE A 76 -7.07 5.75 3.90
C ILE A 76 -7.02 4.55 4.83
N TRP A 77 -6.03 4.46 5.72
CA TRP A 77 -5.87 3.35 6.66
C TRP A 77 -7.00 3.30 7.69
N ASN A 78 -7.31 4.43 8.33
CA ASN A 78 -8.24 4.52 9.46
C ASN A 78 -9.70 4.67 9.03
N ASN A 79 -9.98 5.23 7.86
CA ASN A 79 -11.36 5.36 7.40
C ASN A 79 -11.97 3.99 7.11
N SER A 80 -13.06 3.66 7.79
CA SER A 80 -13.86 2.49 7.44
C SER A 80 -14.59 2.82 6.14
N LYS A 81 -14.39 2.01 5.11
CA LYS A 81 -15.15 2.12 3.87
C LYS A 81 -16.59 1.67 4.12
#